data_AF-A0A1Y4F7K6-F1
#
_entry.id   AF-A0A1Y4F7K6-F1
#
_cell.length_a   1.000
_cell.length_b   1.000
_cell.length_c   1.000
_cell.angle_alpha   90.00
_cell.angle_beta   90.00
_cell.angle_gamma   90.00
#
_symmetry.space_group_name_H-M   'P 1'
#
loop_
_entity.id
_entity.type
_entity.pdbx_description
1 polymer ?
#
loop_
_entity_poly.entity_id
_entity_poly.type
_entity_poly.pdbx_seq_one_letter_code
_entity_poly.pdbx_strand_id
1 'polypeptide(L)'
;MEKCLRREGIPCVIAGRDDFLADDAVRGAVSFFHFLLDVQNDPALRACLKLVWNCPADLIGSLAQFFAQAASENSSQEALDAAATEYADVAVLQPFFAQVEEFRQRVGKEKPRKLLDAWAKAQGLTASEPFQRLLNTAVFHKDMASFLQNLLLGQESDLMRSATGKLYEAGAVTLMTLHGSKGLEFPVVFLAGVRQGKIPLESPKHPANVEEERRLFYVGMTRAQEELILLTSNEPSCFLDAIPADCLHKTTTGGKKRASEMKQLSLFD
;
A
#
# COMPACT_ATOMS: atom_id res chain seq x y z
N MET A 1 -3.82 -15.36 4.45
CA MET A 1 -2.40 -15.74 4.29
C MET A 1 -1.48 -14.82 5.06
N GLU A 2 -1.59 -13.49 4.93
CA GLU A 2 -0.75 -12.53 5.68
C GLU A 2 -0.63 -12.83 7.19
N LYS A 3 -1.76 -13.00 7.90
CA LYS A 3 -1.75 -13.32 9.34
C LYS A 3 -0.93 -14.59 9.67
N CYS A 4 -0.96 -15.60 8.79
CA CYS A 4 -0.20 -16.83 8.98
C CYS A 4 1.29 -16.57 8.79
N LEU A 5 1.69 -15.88 7.71
CA LEU A 5 3.08 -15.54 7.45
C LEU A 5 3.67 -14.70 8.59
N ARG A 6 2.90 -13.72 9.08
CA ARG A 6 3.29 -12.90 10.24
C ARG A 6 3.47 -13.74 11.50
N ARG A 7 2.57 -14.69 11.78
CA ARG A 7 2.67 -15.58 12.96
C ARG A 7 3.91 -16.47 12.91
N GLU A 8 4.27 -16.97 11.74
CA GLU A 8 5.45 -17.81 11.54
C GLU A 8 6.75 -17.00 11.34
N GLY A 9 6.69 -15.66 11.45
CA GLY A 9 7.85 -14.79 11.29
C GLY A 9 8.39 -14.70 9.85
N ILE A 10 7.60 -15.11 8.86
CA ILE A 10 8.00 -15.07 7.45
C ILE A 10 7.74 -13.65 6.90
N PRO A 11 8.77 -12.92 6.46
CA PRO A 11 8.58 -11.59 5.89
C PRO A 11 7.77 -11.70 4.59
N CYS A 12 6.78 -10.83 4.42
CA CYS A 12 5.97 -10.84 3.21
C CYS A 12 5.56 -9.45 2.73
N VAL A 13 5.29 -9.38 1.43
CA VAL A 13 5.04 -8.17 0.65
C VAL A 13 3.68 -8.28 -0.02
N ILE A 14 2.83 -7.27 0.10
CA ILE A 14 1.46 -7.32 -0.44
C ILE A 14 1.32 -6.26 -1.53
N ALA A 15 1.01 -6.69 -2.75
CA ALA A 15 0.69 -5.83 -3.90
C ALA A 15 -0.82 -5.87 -4.20
N GLY A 16 -1.45 -4.69 -4.31
CA GLY A 16 -2.87 -4.57 -4.69
C GLY A 16 -3.51 -3.21 -4.37
N ARG A 17 -4.75 -3.01 -4.87
CA ARG A 17 -5.58 -1.82 -4.58
C ARG A 17 -5.90 -1.74 -3.11
N ASP A 18 -5.77 -0.54 -2.59
CA ASP A 18 -5.46 -0.35 -1.20
C ASP A 18 -6.34 0.81 -0.70
N ASP A 19 -7.37 0.48 0.07
CA ASP A 19 -8.34 1.45 0.62
C ASP A 19 -7.67 2.51 1.50
N PHE A 20 -6.41 2.31 1.92
CA PHE A 20 -5.67 3.29 2.71
C PHE A 20 -5.38 4.59 1.93
N LEU A 21 -5.31 4.57 0.60
CA LEU A 21 -5.13 5.80 -0.18
C LEU A 21 -6.41 6.65 -0.22
N ALA A 22 -7.56 6.07 0.15
CA ALA A 22 -8.81 6.82 0.31
C ALA A 22 -8.92 7.48 1.69
N ASP A 23 -8.07 7.10 2.65
CA ASP A 23 -8.05 7.67 4.00
C ASP A 23 -7.67 9.17 3.97
N ASP A 24 -8.43 9.99 4.68
CA ASP A 24 -8.29 11.45 4.63
C ASP A 24 -6.94 11.93 5.20
N ALA A 25 -6.39 11.27 6.21
CA ALA A 25 -5.07 11.63 6.75
C ALA A 25 -3.94 11.27 5.77
N VAL A 26 -4.07 10.14 5.07
CA VAL A 26 -3.15 9.75 4.00
C VAL A 26 -3.22 10.73 2.83
N ARG A 27 -4.44 11.05 2.35
CA ARG A 27 -4.67 12.01 1.27
C ARG A 27 -4.17 13.40 1.63
N GLY A 28 -4.39 13.85 2.86
CA GLY A 28 -3.91 15.12 3.37
C GLY A 28 -2.39 15.22 3.32
N ALA A 29 -1.68 14.20 3.80
CA ALA A 29 -0.22 14.16 3.78
C ALA A 29 0.36 14.11 2.36
N VAL A 30 -0.17 13.24 1.50
CA VAL A 30 0.24 13.13 0.09
C VAL A 30 0.04 14.47 -0.63
N SER A 31 -1.10 15.12 -0.41
CA SER A 31 -1.39 16.43 -0.99
C SER A 31 -0.47 17.53 -0.46
N PHE A 32 -0.13 17.52 0.84
CA PHE A 32 0.82 18.47 1.41
C PHE A 32 2.20 18.36 0.74
N PHE A 33 2.76 17.15 0.64
CA PHE A 33 4.06 16.97 0.01
C PHE A 33 4.04 17.24 -1.50
N HIS A 34 2.90 17.00 -2.17
CA HIS A 34 2.74 17.37 -3.57
C HIS A 34 2.73 18.89 -3.76
N PHE A 35 2.01 19.63 -2.92
CA PHE A 35 2.03 21.08 -2.93
C PHE A 35 3.42 21.65 -2.58
N LEU A 36 4.11 21.04 -1.62
CA LEU A 36 5.45 21.49 -1.21
C LEU A 36 6.49 21.38 -2.34
N LEU A 37 6.35 20.38 -3.21
CA LEU A 37 7.21 20.21 -4.38
C LEU A 37 6.78 21.07 -5.57
N ASP A 38 5.48 21.37 -5.66
CA ASP A 38 4.88 22.16 -6.72
C ASP A 38 3.79 23.07 -6.13
N VAL A 39 4.19 24.31 -5.83
CA VAL A 39 3.30 25.32 -5.22
C VAL A 39 2.18 25.78 -6.16
N GLN A 40 2.25 25.43 -7.45
CA GLN A 40 1.19 25.71 -8.43
C GLN A 40 0.09 24.64 -8.41
N ASN A 41 0.29 23.56 -7.66
CA ASN A 41 -0.68 22.48 -7.58
C ASN A 41 -1.88 22.87 -6.69
N ASP A 42 -2.82 23.62 -7.29
CA ASP A 42 -4.06 24.05 -6.64
C ASP A 42 -4.87 22.88 -6.05
N PRO A 43 -5.09 21.74 -6.74
CA PRO A 43 -5.77 20.60 -6.15
C PRO A 43 -5.10 20.08 -4.87
N ALA A 44 -3.77 20.00 -4.85
CA ALA A 44 -3.01 19.54 -3.69
C ALA A 44 -3.10 20.52 -2.52
N LEU A 45 -2.98 21.83 -2.78
CA LEU A 45 -3.17 22.88 -1.78
C LEU A 45 -4.55 22.81 -1.14
N ARG A 46 -5.61 22.76 -1.97
CA ARG A 46 -7.00 22.68 -1.49
C ARG A 46 -7.23 21.42 -0.65
N ALA A 47 -6.71 20.29 -1.11
CA ALA A 47 -6.88 19.02 -0.42
C ALA A 47 -6.17 18.99 0.93
N CYS A 48 -4.91 19.44 1.03
CA CYS A 48 -4.18 19.40 2.29
C CYS A 48 -4.78 20.37 3.33
N LEU A 49 -5.11 21.60 2.92
CA LEU A 49 -5.74 22.61 3.79
C LEU A 49 -7.09 22.14 4.33
N LYS A 50 -7.90 21.49 3.49
CA LYS A 50 -9.19 20.94 3.89
C LYS A 50 -9.06 19.73 4.82
N LEU A 51 -8.21 18.76 4.46
CA LEU A 51 -8.17 17.46 5.14
C LEU A 51 -7.38 17.48 6.44
N VAL A 52 -6.29 18.27 6.51
CA VAL A 52 -5.38 18.27 7.66
C VAL A 52 -5.75 19.39 8.64
N TRP A 53 -6.03 20.59 8.13
CA TRP A 53 -6.25 21.78 8.97
C TRP A 53 -7.71 22.24 9.03
N ASN A 54 -8.62 21.56 8.33
CA ASN A 54 -10.04 21.93 8.25
C ASN A 54 -10.23 23.42 7.90
N CYS A 55 -9.39 23.93 6.99
CA CYS A 55 -9.36 25.33 6.63
C CYS A 55 -10.67 25.75 5.92
N PRO A 56 -11.25 26.93 6.25
CA PRO A 56 -12.42 27.46 5.56
C PRO A 56 -12.24 27.61 4.04
N ALA A 57 -13.30 27.37 3.27
CA ALA A 57 -13.24 27.31 1.81
C ALA A 57 -12.90 28.66 1.14
N ASP A 58 -13.33 29.76 1.75
CA ASP A 58 -13.00 31.14 1.38
C ASP A 58 -11.50 31.41 1.51
N LEU A 59 -10.92 31.01 2.64
CA LEU A 59 -9.49 31.16 2.91
C LEU A 59 -8.64 30.28 1.99
N ILE A 60 -9.08 29.04 1.74
CA ILE A 60 -8.47 28.15 0.74
C ILE A 60 -8.49 28.81 -0.65
N GLY A 61 -9.63 29.42 -1.02
CA GLY A 61 -9.77 30.13 -2.29
C GLY A 61 -8.81 31.31 -2.42
N SER A 62 -8.66 32.09 -1.35
CA SER A 62 -7.72 33.22 -1.28
C SER A 62 -6.27 32.76 -1.45
N LEU A 63 -5.83 31.74 -0.71
CA LEU A 63 -4.47 31.20 -0.85
C LEU A 63 -4.21 30.64 -2.24
N ALA A 64 -5.17 29.89 -2.80
CA ALA A 64 -5.04 29.34 -4.15
C ALA A 64 -4.85 30.45 -5.20
N GLN A 65 -5.61 31.54 -5.08
CA GLN A 65 -5.47 32.68 -5.98
C GLN A 65 -4.11 33.38 -5.79
N PHE A 66 -3.66 33.53 -4.55
CA PHE A 66 -2.34 34.07 -4.24
C PHE A 66 -1.22 33.26 -4.92
N PHE A 67 -1.20 31.93 -4.73
CA PHE A 67 -0.18 31.08 -5.33
C PHE A 67 -0.24 31.03 -6.85
N ALA A 68 -1.43 31.12 -7.45
CA ALA A 68 -1.59 31.21 -8.90
C ALA A 68 -0.98 32.50 -9.48
N GLN A 69 -1.01 33.61 -8.73
CA GLN A 69 -0.41 34.89 -9.13
C GLN A 69 1.10 34.95 -8.83
N ALA A 70 1.51 34.53 -7.65
CA ALA A 70 2.92 34.55 -7.22
C ALA A 70 3.81 33.66 -8.10
N ALA A 71 3.25 32.57 -8.64
CA ALA A 71 3.98 31.61 -9.45
C ALA A 71 4.39 32.10 -10.85
N SER A 72 3.79 33.19 -11.37
CA SER A 72 4.22 33.78 -12.64
C SER A 72 5.42 34.71 -12.52
N GLU A 73 5.74 35.15 -11.29
CA GLU A 73 6.72 36.21 -11.04
C GLU A 73 7.89 35.73 -10.19
N ASN A 74 7.66 34.76 -9.29
CA ASN A 74 8.61 34.38 -8.25
C ASN A 74 8.97 32.88 -8.30
N SER A 75 10.11 32.53 -7.72
CA SER A 75 10.46 31.14 -7.43
C SER A 75 9.50 30.53 -6.39
N SER A 76 9.40 29.19 -6.34
CA SER A 76 8.51 28.51 -5.39
C SER A 76 8.82 28.86 -3.92
N GLN A 77 10.07 29.16 -3.58
CA GLN A 77 10.46 29.55 -2.22
C GLN A 77 9.99 30.95 -1.88
N GLU A 78 10.20 31.92 -2.78
CA GLU A 78 9.76 33.30 -2.61
C GLU A 78 8.23 33.39 -2.53
N ALA A 79 7.50 32.59 -3.30
CA ALA A 79 6.04 32.51 -3.20
C ALA A 79 5.57 32.01 -1.82
N LEU A 80 6.25 31.01 -1.25
CA LEU A 80 5.94 30.52 0.11
C LEU A 80 6.24 31.56 1.19
N ASP A 81 7.37 32.27 1.08
CA ASP A 81 7.76 33.31 2.04
C ASP A 81 6.81 34.52 1.97
N ALA A 82 6.42 34.92 0.77
CA ALA A 82 5.43 35.98 0.56
C ALA A 82 4.06 35.58 1.14
N ALA A 83 3.60 34.35 0.91
CA ALA A 83 2.36 33.84 1.50
C ALA A 83 2.43 33.81 3.04
N ALA A 84 3.54 33.34 3.61
CA ALA A 84 3.71 33.30 5.06
C ALA A 84 3.66 34.71 5.69
N THR A 85 4.14 35.72 4.96
CA THR A 85 4.11 37.13 5.37
C THR A 85 2.72 37.73 5.25
N GLU A 86 2.04 37.53 4.11
CA GLU A 86 0.71 38.08 3.85
C GLU A 86 -0.36 37.52 4.79
N TYR A 87 -0.27 36.22 5.11
CA TYR A 87 -1.23 35.52 5.96
C TYR A 87 -0.75 35.35 7.41
N ALA A 88 0.24 36.14 7.86
CA ALA A 88 0.82 36.04 9.19
C ALA A 88 -0.23 36.23 10.32
N ASP A 89 -1.23 37.08 10.13
CA ASP A 89 -2.27 37.33 11.15
C ASP A 89 -3.39 36.28 11.14
N VAL A 90 -3.36 35.32 10.22
CA VAL A 90 -4.43 34.32 10.06
C VAL A 90 -4.11 33.06 10.87
N ALA A 91 -4.65 32.99 12.10
CA ALA A 91 -4.38 31.92 13.06
C ALA A 91 -4.61 30.49 12.52
N VAL A 92 -5.59 30.29 11.65
CA VAL A 92 -5.91 28.97 11.06
C VAL A 92 -4.78 28.45 10.17
N LEU A 93 -4.00 29.33 9.54
CA LEU A 93 -2.91 28.98 8.61
C LEU A 93 -1.55 28.88 9.29
N GLN A 94 -1.41 29.40 10.51
CA GLN A 94 -0.15 29.33 11.26
C GLN A 94 0.41 27.91 11.37
N PRO A 95 -0.38 26.87 11.71
CA PRO A 95 0.13 25.50 11.74
C PRO A 95 0.54 24.96 10.36
N PHE A 96 -0.12 25.41 9.29
CA PHE A 96 0.24 25.05 7.92
C PHE A 96 1.60 25.64 7.53
N PHE A 97 1.80 26.94 7.72
CA PHE A 97 3.07 27.59 7.39
C PHE A 97 4.24 27.09 8.26
N ALA A 98 3.99 26.75 9.53
CA ALA A 98 4.99 26.12 10.38
C ALA A 98 5.46 24.76 9.81
N GLN A 99 4.53 23.95 9.28
CA GLN A 99 4.87 22.68 8.64
C GLN A 99 5.56 22.89 7.28
N VAL A 100 5.13 23.88 6.49
CA VAL A 100 5.82 24.25 5.24
C VAL A 100 7.27 24.61 5.51
N GLU A 101 7.54 25.44 6.52
CA GLU A 101 8.90 25.84 6.91
C GLU A 101 9.75 24.64 7.32
N GLU A 102 9.19 23.75 8.15
CA GLU A 102 9.90 22.54 8.60
C GLU A 102 10.27 21.63 7.42
N PHE A 103 9.30 21.33 6.56
CA PHE A 103 9.48 20.30 5.54
C PHE A 103 10.16 20.82 4.27
N ARG A 104 10.05 22.11 3.91
CA ARG A 104 10.71 22.66 2.70
C ARG A 104 12.23 22.50 2.76
N GLN A 105 12.82 22.61 3.95
CA GLN A 105 14.26 22.48 4.15
C GLN A 105 14.75 21.03 4.08
N ARG A 106 13.84 20.07 4.30
CA ARG A 106 14.12 18.63 4.45
C ARG A 106 13.75 17.82 3.21
N VAL A 107 12.73 18.24 2.46
CA VAL A 107 12.13 17.44 1.35
C VAL A 107 13.13 17.09 0.24
N GLY A 108 14.11 17.96 -0.02
CA GLY A 108 15.18 17.71 -1.00
C GLY A 108 16.41 16.95 -0.46
N LYS A 109 16.48 16.71 0.87
CA LYS A 109 17.66 16.14 1.54
C LYS A 109 17.39 14.79 2.18
N GLU A 110 16.16 14.53 2.58
CA GLU A 110 15.77 13.33 3.32
C GLU A 110 14.94 12.38 2.46
N LYS A 111 14.99 11.08 2.80
CA LYS A 111 14.18 10.06 2.13
C LYS A 111 12.69 10.23 2.45
N PRO A 112 11.77 9.87 1.54
CA PRO A 112 10.32 9.99 1.73
C PRO A 112 9.81 9.35 3.03
N ARG A 113 10.27 8.14 3.36
CA ARG A 113 9.90 7.47 4.61
C ARG A 113 10.24 8.29 5.86
N LYS A 114 11.40 8.96 5.89
CA LYS A 114 11.82 9.76 7.06
C LYS A 114 10.95 11.02 7.21
N LEU A 115 10.60 11.65 6.10
CA LEU A 115 9.73 12.81 6.06
C LEU A 115 8.31 12.45 6.51
N LEU A 116 7.76 11.35 5.98
CA LEU A 116 6.45 10.85 6.38
C LEU A 116 6.42 10.38 7.83
N ASP A 117 7.50 9.80 8.36
CA ASP A 117 7.57 9.39 9.78
C ASP A 117 7.54 10.62 10.71
N ALA A 118 8.26 11.67 10.34
CA ALA A 118 8.21 12.95 11.06
C ALA A 118 6.82 13.59 10.97
N TRP A 119 6.20 13.58 9.79
CA TRP A 119 4.82 14.02 9.60
C TRP A 119 3.85 13.23 10.48
N ALA A 120 3.98 11.90 10.53
CA ALA A 120 3.11 11.06 11.35
C ALA A 120 3.23 11.39 12.84
N LYS A 121 4.43 11.73 13.31
CA LYS A 121 4.66 12.18 14.68
C LYS A 121 4.02 13.53 14.95
N ALA A 122 4.20 14.50 14.05
CA ALA A 122 3.63 15.84 14.19
C ALA A 122 2.09 15.83 14.20
N GLN A 123 1.47 14.98 13.39
CA GLN A 123 0.01 14.86 13.26
C GLN A 123 -0.62 13.81 14.19
N GLY A 124 0.15 13.15 15.07
CA GLY A 124 -0.37 12.10 15.95
C GLY A 124 -0.84 10.81 15.24
N LEU A 125 -0.35 10.56 14.02
CA LEU A 125 -0.72 9.44 13.15
C LEU A 125 0.16 8.20 13.31
N THR A 126 1.05 8.17 14.31
CA THR A 126 2.01 7.06 14.51
C THR A 126 1.33 5.70 14.70
N ALA A 127 0.15 5.66 15.32
CA ALA A 127 -0.64 4.44 15.49
C ALA A 127 -1.64 4.16 14.35
N SER A 128 -1.75 5.05 13.36
CA SER A 128 -2.71 4.92 12.26
C SER A 128 -2.28 3.81 11.29
N GLU A 129 -3.11 2.77 11.16
CA GLU A 129 -2.84 1.67 10.23
C GLU A 129 -2.77 2.14 8.76
N PRO A 130 -3.68 2.99 8.25
CA PRO A 130 -3.54 3.58 6.91
C PRO A 130 -2.22 4.34 6.71
N PHE A 131 -1.76 5.06 7.73
CA PHE A 131 -0.52 5.83 7.62
C PHE A 131 0.73 4.96 7.71
N GLN A 132 0.73 3.92 8.55
CA GLN A 132 1.79 2.91 8.59
C GLN A 132 1.94 2.19 7.25
N ARG A 133 0.82 1.98 6.56
CA ARG A 133 0.80 1.46 5.19
C ARG A 133 1.47 2.40 4.19
N LEU A 134 1.22 3.71 4.26
CA LEU A 134 1.91 4.74 3.46
C LEU A 134 3.42 4.77 3.75
N LEU A 135 3.83 4.64 5.01
CA LEU A 135 5.26 4.61 5.39
C LEU A 135 6.01 3.43 4.78
N ASN A 136 5.33 2.30 4.61
CA ASN A 136 5.93 1.09 4.05
C ASN A 136 6.06 1.13 2.53
N THR A 137 5.16 1.85 1.83
CA THR A 137 5.29 2.08 0.39
C THR A 137 6.45 3.04 0.09
N ALA A 138 6.70 4.01 0.97
CA ALA A 138 7.76 5.02 0.80
C ALA A 138 9.22 4.50 0.92
N VAL A 139 9.46 3.22 1.23
CA VAL A 139 10.79 2.68 1.59
C VAL A 139 11.78 2.72 0.43
N PHE A 140 11.34 2.40 -0.79
CA PHE A 140 12.22 2.18 -1.94
C PHE A 140 12.38 3.40 -2.84
N HIS A 141 11.76 4.52 -2.48
CA HIS A 141 11.83 5.72 -3.30
C HIS A 141 13.01 6.58 -2.90
N LYS A 142 13.78 6.99 -3.92
CA LYS A 142 14.97 7.82 -3.77
C LYS A 142 14.65 9.21 -3.21
N ASP A 143 13.53 9.79 -3.64
CA ASP A 143 13.11 11.15 -3.34
C ASP A 143 11.58 11.24 -3.32
N MET A 144 11.06 12.35 -2.77
CA MET A 144 9.61 12.54 -2.59
C MET A 144 8.88 12.65 -3.92
N ALA A 145 9.50 13.23 -4.95
CA ALA A 145 8.90 13.34 -6.28
C ALA A 145 8.65 11.96 -6.90
N SER A 146 9.65 11.08 -6.88
CA SER A 146 9.54 9.68 -7.34
C SER A 146 8.50 8.89 -6.56
N PHE A 147 8.38 9.12 -5.25
CA PHE A 147 7.35 8.48 -4.44
C PHE A 147 5.94 8.90 -4.85
N LEU A 148 5.69 10.21 -4.94
CA LEU A 148 4.38 10.74 -5.31
C LEU A 148 4.00 10.36 -6.74
N GLN A 149 4.94 10.39 -7.68
CA GLN A 149 4.70 9.95 -9.05
C GLN A 149 4.27 8.48 -9.11
N ASN A 150 4.89 7.60 -8.32
CA ASN A 150 4.51 6.18 -8.28
C ASN A 150 3.13 5.97 -7.62
N LEU A 151 2.78 6.78 -6.62
CA LEU A 151 1.42 6.78 -6.06
C LEU A 151 0.37 7.23 -7.08
N LEU A 152 0.65 8.28 -7.86
CA LEU A 152 -0.26 8.83 -8.87
C LEU A 152 -0.43 7.92 -10.08
N LEU A 153 0.66 7.32 -10.56
CA LEU A 153 0.63 6.40 -11.70
C LEU A 153 -0.09 5.09 -11.37
N GLY A 154 -0.39 4.84 -10.08
CA GLY A 154 -1.18 3.70 -9.66
C GLY A 154 -0.63 2.39 -10.21
N GLN A 155 0.69 2.24 -10.28
CA GLN A 155 1.30 0.98 -10.69
C GLN A 155 0.97 -0.05 -9.61
N GLU A 156 -0.14 -0.76 -9.82
CA GLU A 156 -0.69 -1.81 -8.95
C GLU A 156 0.37 -2.91 -8.64
N SER A 157 1.41 -3.00 -9.47
CA SER A 157 2.53 -3.95 -9.39
C SER A 157 3.67 -3.54 -8.44
N ASP A 158 3.78 -2.25 -8.06
CA ASP A 158 5.03 -1.72 -7.50
C ASP A 158 4.92 -1.22 -6.05
N LEU A 159 3.73 -1.26 -5.45
CA LEU A 159 3.54 -0.97 -4.03
C LEU A 159 3.95 -2.19 -3.19
N MET A 160 5.26 -2.38 -3.06
CA MET A 160 5.82 -3.39 -2.17
C MET A 160 5.57 -2.97 -0.70
N ARG A 161 5.17 -3.91 0.17
CA ARG A 161 5.03 -3.76 1.64
C ARG A 161 5.89 -4.73 2.45
N SER A 162 6.24 -4.46 3.70
CA SER A 162 6.83 -5.45 4.62
C SER A 162 5.84 -5.74 5.74
N ALA A 163 5.41 -7.00 5.89
CA ALA A 163 4.40 -7.40 6.86
C ALA A 163 4.88 -7.37 8.32
N THR A 164 6.17 -7.17 8.57
CA THR A 164 6.80 -7.25 9.90
C THR A 164 7.23 -5.91 10.48
N GLY A 165 6.99 -4.77 9.80
CA GLY A 165 7.33 -3.42 10.32
C GLY A 165 8.83 -3.13 10.52
N LYS A 166 9.68 -4.15 10.48
CA LYS A 166 11.13 -4.06 10.32
C LYS A 166 11.47 -3.90 8.84
N LEU A 167 12.53 -3.14 8.56
CA LEU A 167 13.08 -2.94 7.22
C LEU A 167 13.16 -4.29 6.49
N TYR A 168 12.76 -4.29 5.23
CA TYR A 168 12.80 -5.44 4.34
C TYR A 168 14.17 -6.14 4.40
N GLU A 169 14.14 -7.40 4.77
CA GLU A 169 15.23 -8.32 4.49
C GLU A 169 15.04 -8.86 3.06
N ALA A 170 16.12 -8.95 2.29
CA ALA A 170 16.12 -9.74 1.06
C ALA A 170 15.63 -11.16 1.40
N GLY A 171 14.65 -11.69 0.65
CA GLY A 171 14.03 -13.00 0.93
C GLY A 171 12.57 -12.98 1.42
N ALA A 172 11.84 -11.87 1.25
CA ALA A 172 10.42 -11.80 1.58
C ALA A 172 9.49 -12.45 0.53
N VAL A 173 8.38 -13.05 0.98
CA VAL A 173 7.35 -13.67 0.12
C VAL A 173 6.43 -12.60 -0.47
N THR A 174 6.24 -12.58 -1.79
CA THR A 174 5.30 -11.63 -2.43
C THR A 174 3.90 -12.22 -2.55
N LEU A 175 2.90 -11.47 -2.09
CA LEU A 175 1.47 -11.75 -2.16
C LEU A 175 0.85 -10.73 -3.10
N MET A 176 0.13 -11.22 -4.10
CA MET A 176 -0.56 -10.38 -5.07
C MET A 176 -1.84 -11.06 -5.53
N THR A 177 -2.69 -10.31 -6.22
CA THR A 177 -3.82 -10.89 -6.93
C THR A 177 -3.34 -11.61 -8.19
N LEU A 178 -4.15 -12.55 -8.69
CA LEU A 178 -3.85 -13.27 -9.94
C LEU A 178 -3.67 -12.29 -11.11
N HIS A 179 -4.49 -11.24 -11.15
CA HIS A 179 -4.40 -10.15 -12.13
C HIS A 179 -3.09 -9.36 -12.00
N GLY A 180 -2.70 -9.02 -10.77
CA GLY A 180 -1.45 -8.29 -10.50
C GLY A 180 -0.17 -9.06 -10.84
N SER A 181 -0.26 -10.38 -11.03
CA SER A 181 0.88 -11.22 -11.44
C SER A 181 1.22 -11.14 -12.93
N LYS A 182 0.37 -10.53 -13.76
CA LYS A 182 0.54 -10.50 -15.21
C LYS A 182 1.86 -9.81 -15.59
N GLY A 183 2.70 -10.53 -16.35
CA GLY A 183 4.00 -10.02 -16.80
C GLY A 183 5.14 -10.21 -15.78
N LEU A 184 4.85 -10.75 -14.60
CA LEU A 184 5.84 -11.15 -13.61
C LEU A 184 6.10 -12.66 -13.72
N GLU A 185 7.26 -13.10 -13.24
CA GLU A 185 7.64 -14.52 -13.14
C GLU A 185 8.44 -14.73 -11.85
N PHE A 186 8.26 -15.89 -11.23
CA PHE A 186 8.90 -16.25 -9.96
C PHE A 186 9.41 -17.69 -9.99
N PRO A 187 10.52 -18.00 -9.30
CA PRO A 187 11.01 -19.38 -9.20
C PRO A 187 9.95 -20.33 -8.65
N VAL A 188 9.27 -19.92 -7.58
CA VAL A 188 8.23 -20.71 -6.91
C VAL A 188 6.95 -19.89 -6.78
N VAL A 189 5.81 -20.46 -7.18
CA VAL A 189 4.49 -19.83 -7.08
C VAL A 189 3.52 -20.70 -6.28
N PHE A 190 2.88 -20.10 -5.29
CA PHE A 190 1.75 -20.67 -4.58
C PHE A 190 0.45 -20.06 -5.09
N LEU A 191 -0.36 -20.82 -5.82
CA LEU A 191 -1.72 -20.42 -6.17
C LEU A 191 -2.67 -20.84 -5.06
N ALA A 192 -3.08 -19.87 -4.25
CA ALA A 192 -3.99 -20.10 -3.14
C ALA A 192 -5.47 -20.00 -3.55
N GLY A 193 -6.30 -20.90 -3.01
CA GLY A 193 -7.75 -20.81 -3.17
C GLY A 193 -8.28 -21.38 -4.49
N VAL A 194 -7.60 -22.40 -5.04
CA VAL A 194 -8.02 -23.14 -6.24
C VAL A 194 -9.20 -24.07 -5.89
N ARG A 195 -10.35 -23.46 -5.62
CA ARG A 195 -11.58 -24.12 -5.15
C ARG A 195 -12.83 -23.49 -5.77
N GLN A 196 -13.94 -24.23 -5.78
CA GLN A 196 -15.21 -23.77 -6.31
C GLN A 196 -15.64 -22.43 -5.68
N GLY A 197 -16.18 -21.52 -6.50
CA GLY A 197 -16.61 -20.17 -6.12
C GLY A 197 -15.49 -19.14 -5.90
N LYS A 198 -14.21 -19.56 -5.91
CA LYS A 198 -13.05 -18.65 -5.90
C LYS A 198 -12.30 -18.65 -7.22
N ILE A 199 -12.05 -19.83 -7.76
CA ILE A 199 -11.49 -20.02 -9.10
C ILE A 199 -12.31 -21.16 -9.72
N PRO A 200 -13.21 -20.90 -10.69
CA PRO A 200 -13.62 -19.58 -11.17
C PRO A 200 -14.31 -18.74 -10.08
N LEU A 201 -14.12 -17.42 -10.11
CA LEU A 201 -14.78 -16.51 -9.18
C LEU A 201 -16.28 -16.39 -9.50
N GLU A 202 -17.12 -16.83 -8.56
CA GLU A 202 -18.57 -16.70 -8.66
C GLU A 202 -19.06 -15.55 -7.79
N SER A 203 -19.86 -14.64 -8.36
CA SER A 203 -20.47 -13.52 -7.65
C SER A 203 -21.99 -13.49 -7.91
N PRO A 204 -22.83 -13.21 -6.90
CA PRO A 204 -24.27 -13.05 -7.11
C PRO A 204 -24.63 -11.93 -8.10
N LYS A 205 -23.74 -10.93 -8.26
CA LYS A 205 -23.98 -9.75 -9.11
C LYS A 205 -23.53 -9.95 -10.56
N HIS A 206 -22.59 -10.86 -10.80
CA HIS A 206 -22.02 -11.09 -12.12
C HIS A 206 -21.76 -12.60 -12.31
N PRO A 207 -22.42 -13.26 -13.28
CA PRO A 207 -22.12 -14.64 -13.58
C PRO A 207 -20.66 -14.78 -13.99
N ALA A 208 -19.97 -15.81 -13.47
CA ALA A 208 -18.57 -16.05 -13.76
C ALA A 208 -18.38 -16.32 -15.27
N ASN A 209 -17.54 -15.53 -15.94
CA ASN A 209 -17.09 -15.90 -17.28
C ASN A 209 -16.02 -16.98 -17.14
N VAL A 210 -16.44 -18.24 -17.25
CA VAL A 210 -15.58 -19.41 -17.05
C VAL A 210 -14.37 -19.42 -17.99
N GLU A 211 -14.51 -18.91 -19.22
CA GLU A 211 -13.38 -18.83 -20.15
C GLU A 211 -12.34 -17.79 -19.73
N GLU A 212 -12.79 -16.64 -19.26
CA GLU A 212 -11.89 -15.59 -18.76
C GLU A 212 -11.19 -16.02 -17.47
N GLU A 213 -11.93 -16.62 -16.54
CA GLU A 213 -11.36 -17.20 -15.31
C GLU A 213 -10.36 -18.33 -15.61
N ARG A 214 -10.60 -19.12 -16.67
CA ARG A 214 -9.65 -20.13 -17.15
C ARG A 214 -8.36 -19.50 -17.68
N ARG A 215 -8.47 -18.40 -18.42
CA ARG A 215 -7.28 -17.63 -18.88
C ARG A 215 -6.51 -17.05 -17.72
N LEU A 216 -7.19 -16.50 -16.72
CA LEU A 216 -6.57 -15.99 -15.50
C LEU A 216 -5.86 -17.09 -14.72
N PHE A 217 -6.49 -18.26 -14.57
CA PHE A 217 -5.87 -19.43 -13.96
C PHE A 217 -4.60 -19.86 -14.72
N TYR A 218 -4.67 -19.94 -16.05
CA TYR A 218 -3.52 -20.23 -16.90
C TYR A 218 -2.39 -19.20 -16.75
N VAL A 219 -2.72 -17.90 -16.73
CA VAL A 219 -1.73 -16.84 -16.47
C VAL A 219 -1.06 -17.06 -15.12
N GLY A 220 -1.84 -17.33 -14.06
CA GLY A 220 -1.31 -17.64 -12.73
C GLY A 220 -0.36 -18.83 -12.71
N MET A 221 -0.71 -19.92 -13.41
CA MET A 221 0.14 -21.12 -13.49
C MET A 221 1.47 -20.83 -14.21
N THR A 222 1.41 -20.06 -15.30
CA THR A 222 2.60 -19.71 -16.11
C THR A 222 3.49 -18.65 -15.47
N ARG A 223 3.18 -18.17 -14.26
CA ARG A 223 4.10 -17.29 -13.51
C ARG A 223 5.22 -18.10 -12.84
N ALA A 224 5.04 -19.40 -12.66
CA ALA A 224 6.02 -20.29 -12.04
C ALA A 224 7.11 -20.70 -13.04
N GLN A 225 8.38 -20.56 -12.65
CA GLN A 225 9.52 -21.02 -13.45
C GLN A 225 9.98 -22.43 -13.07
N GLU A 226 10.05 -22.73 -11.77
CA GLU A 226 10.58 -24.01 -11.26
C GLU A 226 9.49 -24.83 -10.58
N GLU A 227 8.74 -24.25 -9.64
CA GLU A 227 7.76 -24.99 -8.86
C GLU A 227 6.42 -24.25 -8.75
N LEU A 228 5.33 -24.98 -8.99
CA LEU A 228 3.96 -24.51 -8.87
C LEU A 228 3.21 -25.34 -7.82
N ILE A 229 2.80 -24.70 -6.74
CA ILE A 229 1.98 -25.31 -5.69
C ILE A 229 0.56 -24.77 -5.77
N LEU A 230 -0.40 -25.65 -6.05
CA LEU A 230 -1.82 -25.33 -6.06
C LEU A 230 -2.43 -25.67 -4.69
N LEU A 231 -2.90 -24.68 -3.95
CA LEU A 231 -3.56 -24.87 -2.67
C LEU A 231 -5.07 -24.86 -2.84
N THR A 232 -5.69 -25.99 -2.55
CA THR A 232 -7.14 -26.16 -2.54
C THR A 232 -7.65 -26.44 -1.14
N SER A 233 -8.92 -26.15 -0.89
CA SER A 233 -9.63 -26.51 0.34
C SER A 233 -11.09 -26.76 0.06
N ASN A 234 -11.70 -27.67 0.83
CA ASN A 234 -13.09 -28.10 0.67
C ASN A 234 -13.33 -28.70 -0.73
N GLU A 235 -14.12 -28.03 -1.57
CA GLU A 235 -14.49 -28.45 -2.92
C GLU A 235 -13.47 -27.92 -3.96
N PRO A 236 -12.71 -28.81 -4.64
CA PRO A 236 -11.73 -28.41 -5.64
C PRO A 236 -12.34 -27.63 -6.80
N SER A 237 -11.54 -26.76 -7.43
CA SER A 237 -11.93 -26.07 -8.66
C SER A 237 -12.09 -27.08 -9.80
N CYS A 238 -13.10 -26.89 -10.65
CA CYS A 238 -13.26 -27.65 -11.90
C CYS A 238 -12.06 -27.50 -12.85
N PHE A 239 -11.22 -26.48 -12.69
CA PHE A 239 -10.00 -26.32 -13.51
C PHE A 239 -8.90 -27.33 -13.17
N LEU A 240 -8.94 -27.93 -11.98
CA LEU A 240 -7.97 -28.97 -11.61
C LEU A 240 -8.18 -30.27 -12.39
N ASP A 241 -9.42 -30.57 -12.78
CA ASP A 241 -9.75 -31.77 -13.57
C ASP A 241 -9.27 -31.66 -15.02
N ALA A 242 -8.98 -30.44 -15.49
CA ALA A 242 -8.42 -30.19 -16.81
C ALA A 242 -6.89 -30.38 -16.87
N ILE A 243 -6.22 -30.53 -15.72
CA ILE A 243 -4.78 -30.77 -15.67
C ILE A 243 -4.53 -32.29 -15.80
N PRO A 244 -3.68 -32.74 -16.74
CA PRO A 244 -3.34 -34.15 -16.87
C PRO A 244 -2.84 -34.74 -15.54
N ALA A 245 -3.34 -35.92 -15.18
CA ALA A 245 -3.01 -36.57 -13.90
C ALA A 245 -1.50 -36.82 -13.74
N ASP A 246 -0.81 -37.11 -14.85
CA ASP A 246 0.64 -37.36 -14.87
C ASP A 246 1.47 -36.12 -14.51
N CYS A 247 0.88 -34.93 -14.62
CA CYS A 247 1.52 -33.66 -14.27
C CYS A 247 1.19 -33.20 -12.85
N LEU A 248 0.37 -33.93 -12.09
CA LEU A 248 -0.20 -33.47 -10.82
C LEU A 248 0.10 -34.44 -9.67
N HIS A 249 0.98 -34.02 -8.75
CA HIS A 249 1.21 -34.74 -7.50
C HIS A 249 0.30 -34.19 -6.38
N LYS A 250 -0.72 -34.96 -5.98
CA LYS A 250 -1.67 -34.55 -4.93
C LYS A 250 -1.18 -35.00 -3.54
N THR A 251 -1.01 -34.04 -2.63
CA THR A 251 -0.68 -34.30 -1.22
C THR A 251 -1.75 -33.68 -0.31
N THR A 252 -2.19 -34.41 0.70
CA THR A 252 -3.13 -33.89 1.72
C THR A 252 -2.37 -33.47 2.97
N THR A 253 -2.37 -32.17 3.27
CA THR A 253 -1.83 -31.63 4.52
C THR A 253 -2.90 -31.67 5.60
N GLY A 254 -2.98 -32.80 6.33
CA GLY A 254 -4.04 -33.00 7.32
C GLY A 254 -3.99 -34.34 8.05
N GLY A 255 -2.86 -34.69 8.67
CA GLY A 255 -2.89 -35.66 9.76
C GLY A 255 -3.38 -34.96 11.02
N LYS A 256 -4.48 -35.44 11.64
CA LYS A 256 -4.84 -35.11 13.03
C LYS A 256 -3.53 -35.08 13.84
N LYS A 257 -3.21 -33.97 14.53
CA LYS A 257 -2.30 -34.08 15.68
C LYS A 257 -2.88 -35.18 16.54
N ARG A 258 -2.23 -36.36 16.62
CA ARG A 258 -2.50 -37.31 17.71
C ARG A 258 -2.40 -36.43 18.95
N ALA A 259 -3.50 -36.31 19.69
CA ALA A 259 -3.43 -35.77 21.03
C ALA A 259 -2.32 -36.59 21.69
N SER A 260 -1.18 -35.95 21.97
CA SER A 260 -0.17 -36.58 22.79
C SER A 260 -0.91 -36.95 24.06
N GLU A 261 -1.01 -38.24 24.38
CA GLU A 261 -1.44 -38.68 25.70
C GLU A 261 -0.52 -37.98 26.69
N MET A 262 -1.00 -36.87 27.26
CA MET A 262 -0.36 -36.27 28.41
C MET A 262 -0.58 -37.26 29.55
N LYS A 263 0.40 -38.15 29.77
CA LYS A 263 0.53 -38.81 31.05
C LYS A 263 0.96 -37.74 32.05
N GLN A 264 0.01 -37.28 32.84
CA GLN A 264 0.30 -36.55 34.07
C GLN A 264 1.12 -37.47 34.96
N LEU A 265 2.40 -37.14 35.15
CA LEU A 265 3.21 -37.80 36.17
C LEU A 265 2.68 -37.34 37.53
N SER A 266 2.12 -38.27 38.31
CA SER A 266 1.79 -38.01 39.71
C SER A 266 3.09 -37.75 40.48
N LEU A 267 3.17 -36.60 41.13
CA LEU A 267 4.34 -36.12 41.86
C LEU A 267 4.23 -36.37 43.37
N PHE A 268 3.49 -37.41 43.77
CA PHE A 268 3.34 -37.83 45.16
C PHE A 268 3.21 -39.36 45.18
N ASP A 269 4.27 -40.02 45.64
CA ASP A 269 4.22 -41.31 46.34
C ASP A 269 4.15 -41.03 47.86
#